data_AF-A0A258SSY4-F1
#
_entry.id   AF-A0A258SSY4-F1
#
_cell.length_a   1.000
_cell.length_b   1.000
_cell.length_c   1.000
_cell.angle_alpha   90.00
_cell.angle_beta   90.00
_cell.angle_gamma   90.00
#
_symmetry.space_group_name_H-M   'P 1'
#
loop_
_entity.id
_entity.type
_entity.pdbx_description
1 polymer ?
#
loop_
_entity_poly.entity_id
_entity_poly.type
_entity_poly.pdbx_seq_one_letter_code
_entity_poly.pdbx_strand_id
1 'polypeptide(L)'
;MNALLLVTAAGLGLLAFFEPCTIATHTLFAVRANHDAARRRWITLVQLVLSRTILLATLFGITAWLGLESISLNTATAMLSVIGAIYLVSRKVYLPVPHIEFFRLLPQHGHLPQALKLGLTLPACTLPLVAVVGVLSALTHRPDMAMLAGLAFAAMFSLPTVWDSVRGLNAAHRAFLGKAANASPYVTALLLWSGAFLIWKTGI
;
A
#
# COMPACT_ATOMS: atom_id res chain seq x y z
N MET A 1 -13.25 10.38 14.08
CA MET A 1 -11.96 9.69 13.78
C MET A 1 -12.13 8.44 12.92
N ASN A 2 -12.96 7.47 13.30
CA ASN A 2 -13.06 6.17 12.60
C ASN A 2 -13.45 6.26 11.11
N ALA A 3 -14.42 7.09 10.76
CA ALA A 3 -14.80 7.28 9.35
C ALA A 3 -13.65 7.89 8.52
N LEU A 4 -12.91 8.84 9.11
CA LEU A 4 -11.73 9.44 8.47
C LEU A 4 -10.63 8.39 8.25
N LEU A 5 -10.36 7.54 9.24
CA LEU A 5 -9.41 6.42 9.14
C LEU A 5 -9.78 5.46 7.99
N LEU A 6 -11.05 5.06 7.89
CA LEU A 6 -11.49 4.14 6.84
C LEU A 6 -11.44 4.77 5.45
N VAL A 7 -11.88 6.03 5.32
CA VAL A 7 -11.85 6.75 4.03
C VAL A 7 -10.41 7.01 3.59
N THR A 8 -9.54 7.42 4.49
CA THR A 8 -8.11 7.61 4.20
C THR A 8 -7.45 6.28 3.85
N ALA A 9 -7.70 5.20 4.60
CA ALA A 9 -7.18 3.88 4.29
C ALA A 9 -7.64 3.37 2.90
N ALA A 10 -8.92 3.56 2.56
CA ALA A 10 -9.45 3.19 1.25
C ALA A 10 -8.81 4.03 0.12
N GLY A 11 -8.77 5.36 0.29
CA GLY A 11 -8.21 6.27 -0.72
C GLY A 11 -6.72 6.08 -0.94
N LEU A 12 -5.94 5.95 0.15
CA LEU A 12 -4.50 5.70 0.07
C LEU A 12 -4.20 4.28 -0.42
N GLY A 13 -5.05 3.29 -0.11
CA GLY A 13 -4.95 1.94 -0.68
C GLY A 13 -5.14 1.93 -2.20
N LEU A 14 -6.09 2.72 -2.71
CA LEU A 14 -6.28 2.88 -4.15
C LEU A 14 -5.10 3.61 -4.80
N LEU A 15 -4.60 4.69 -4.18
CA LEU A 15 -3.39 5.39 -4.64
C LEU A 15 -2.16 4.48 -4.66
N ALA A 16 -2.01 3.62 -3.66
CA ALA A 16 -0.93 2.65 -3.57
C ALA A 16 -0.92 1.68 -4.76
N PHE A 17 -2.06 1.39 -5.39
CA PHE A 17 -2.09 0.59 -6.63
C PHE A 17 -1.43 1.32 -7.80
N PHE A 18 -1.74 2.61 -7.95
CA PHE A 18 -1.26 3.43 -9.06
C PHE A 18 0.20 3.86 -8.93
N GLU A 19 0.87 3.58 -7.82
CA GLU A 19 2.30 3.84 -7.67
C GLU A 19 3.11 3.11 -8.77
N PRO A 20 4.17 3.74 -9.33
CA PRO A 20 4.90 3.17 -10.46
C PRO A 20 5.58 1.84 -10.12
N CYS A 21 5.95 1.60 -8.86
CA CYS A 21 6.60 0.36 -8.41
C CYS A 21 5.61 -0.78 -8.13
N THR A 22 4.33 -0.49 -7.97
CA THR A 22 3.27 -1.50 -7.84
C THR A 22 2.63 -1.82 -9.17
N ILE A 23 2.38 -0.80 -9.99
CA ILE A 23 1.59 -0.98 -11.20
C ILE A 23 2.25 -1.98 -12.16
N ALA A 24 3.58 -1.95 -12.28
CA ALA A 24 4.31 -2.86 -13.16
C ALA A 24 4.20 -4.33 -12.68
N THR A 25 4.35 -4.57 -11.38
CA THR A 25 4.30 -5.92 -10.81
C THR A 25 2.89 -6.48 -10.80
N HIS A 26 1.88 -5.66 -10.46
CA HIS A 26 0.48 -6.07 -10.45
C HIS A 26 -0.09 -6.28 -11.85
N THR A 27 0.26 -5.44 -12.83
CA THR A 27 -0.18 -5.64 -14.22
C THR A 27 0.43 -6.89 -14.83
N LEU A 28 1.73 -7.13 -14.62
CA LEU A 28 2.38 -8.37 -15.07
C LEU A 28 1.74 -9.61 -14.43
N PHE A 29 1.47 -9.55 -13.12
CA PHE A 29 0.78 -10.63 -12.42
C PHE A 29 -0.65 -10.84 -12.95
N ALA A 30 -1.41 -9.77 -13.18
CA ALA A 30 -2.76 -9.82 -13.70
C ALA A 30 -2.81 -10.45 -15.11
N VAL A 31 -1.90 -10.07 -16.01
CA VAL A 31 -1.78 -10.69 -17.34
C VAL A 31 -1.50 -12.19 -17.22
N ARG A 32 -0.54 -12.58 -16.37
CA ARG A 32 -0.20 -14.00 -16.18
C ARG A 32 -1.37 -14.80 -15.62
N ALA A 33 -2.04 -14.27 -14.60
CA ALA A 33 -3.21 -14.91 -13.99
C ALA A 33 -4.41 -14.99 -14.96
N ASN A 34 -4.52 -14.07 -15.92
CA ASN A 34 -5.54 -14.12 -16.96
C ASN A 34 -5.33 -15.30 -17.93
N HIS A 35 -4.09 -15.72 -18.17
CA HIS A 35 -3.80 -16.91 -18.99
C HIS A 35 -4.03 -18.24 -18.26
N ASP A 36 -4.12 -18.23 -16.92
CA ASP A 36 -4.43 -19.42 -16.14
C ASP A 36 -5.91 -19.82 -16.24
N ALA A 37 -6.16 -21.12 -16.08
CA ALA A 37 -7.50 -21.67 -15.94
C ALA A 37 -8.25 -21.01 -14.76
N ALA A 38 -9.56 -20.77 -14.92
CA ALA A 38 -10.37 -20.01 -13.98
C ALA A 38 -10.20 -20.44 -12.51
N ARG A 39 -10.14 -21.74 -12.24
CA ARG A 39 -9.92 -22.27 -10.88
C ARG A 39 -8.56 -21.87 -10.30
N ARG A 40 -7.48 -21.98 -11.09
CA ARG A 40 -6.13 -21.58 -10.64
C ARG A 40 -6.03 -20.07 -10.45
N ARG A 41 -6.64 -19.29 -11.35
CA ARG A 41 -6.73 -17.82 -11.24
C ARG A 41 -7.38 -17.39 -9.94
N TRP A 42 -8.54 -17.94 -9.58
CA TRP A 42 -9.21 -17.59 -8.33
C TRP A 42 -8.37 -17.97 -7.11
N ILE A 43 -7.71 -19.13 -7.12
CA ILE A 43 -6.83 -19.53 -6.01
C ILE A 43 -5.66 -18.55 -5.86
N THR A 44 -5.00 -18.16 -6.95
CA THR A 44 -3.87 -17.22 -6.87
C THR A 44 -4.30 -15.82 -6.45
N LEU A 45 -5.46 -15.34 -6.91
CA LEU A 45 -6.01 -14.05 -6.48
C LEU A 45 -6.41 -14.05 -5.01
N VAL A 46 -7.07 -15.11 -4.54
CA VAL A 46 -7.42 -15.24 -3.12
C VAL A 46 -6.15 -15.29 -2.28
N GLN A 47 -5.12 -16.05 -2.68
CA GLN A 47 -3.85 -16.07 -1.98
C GLN A 47 -3.19 -14.68 -1.89
N LEU A 48 -3.20 -13.91 -2.98
CA LEU A 48 -2.67 -12.55 -3.01
C LEU A 48 -3.42 -11.63 -2.04
N VAL A 49 -4.75 -11.58 -2.17
CA VAL A 49 -5.60 -10.69 -1.36
C VAL A 49 -5.52 -11.06 0.11
N LEU A 50 -5.62 -12.34 0.43
CA LEU A 50 -5.69 -12.84 1.80
C LEU A 50 -4.35 -12.62 2.51
N SER A 51 -3.23 -12.89 1.85
CA SER A 51 -1.90 -12.65 2.44
C SER A 51 -1.61 -11.18 2.69
N ARG A 52 -1.97 -10.30 1.74
CA ARG A 52 -1.85 -8.85 1.91
C ARG A 52 -2.77 -8.30 2.99
N THR A 53 -3.99 -8.82 3.06
CA THR A 53 -4.97 -8.44 4.08
C THR A 53 -4.47 -8.81 5.47
N ILE A 54 -3.96 -10.03 5.65
CA ILE A 54 -3.35 -10.46 6.91
C ILE A 54 -2.19 -9.52 7.27
N LEU A 55 -1.27 -9.28 6.35
CA LEU A 55 -0.11 -8.41 6.61
C LEU A 55 -0.54 -6.99 7.04
N LEU A 56 -1.46 -6.36 6.33
CA LEU A 56 -1.85 -4.98 6.61
C LEU A 56 -2.77 -4.85 7.83
N ALA A 57 -3.71 -5.77 8.02
CA ALA A 57 -4.57 -5.79 9.20
C ALA A 57 -3.77 -6.06 10.48
N THR A 58 -2.79 -6.97 10.43
CA THR A 58 -1.88 -7.22 11.57
C THR A 58 -0.98 -6.03 11.83
N LEU A 59 -0.38 -5.44 10.79
CA LEU A 59 0.48 -4.26 10.94
C LEU A 59 -0.27 -3.10 11.58
N PHE A 60 -1.46 -2.75 11.06
CA PHE A 60 -2.24 -1.65 11.62
C PHE A 60 -2.83 -1.97 13.00
N GLY A 61 -3.25 -3.22 13.24
CA GLY A 61 -3.67 -3.69 14.55
C GLY A 61 -2.55 -3.54 15.59
N ILE A 62 -1.31 -3.92 15.25
CA ILE A 62 -0.13 -3.75 16.11
C ILE A 62 0.13 -2.27 16.37
N THR A 63 0.07 -1.41 15.35
CA THR A 63 0.28 0.04 15.55
C THR A 63 -0.80 0.66 16.45
N ALA A 64 -2.06 0.23 16.32
CA ALA A 64 -3.16 0.65 17.18
C ALA A 64 -3.03 0.15 18.62
N TRP A 65 -2.45 -1.04 18.80
CA TRP A 65 -2.21 -1.64 20.10
C TRP A 65 -1.04 -1.01 20.84
N LEU A 66 0.06 -0.70 20.13
CA LEU A 66 1.20 0.02 20.69
C LEU A 66 0.80 1.43 21.15
N GLY A 67 -0.20 2.03 20.48
CA GLY A 67 -0.64 3.38 20.76
C GLY A 67 0.45 4.41 20.45
N LEU A 68 0.04 5.65 20.25
CA LEU A 68 0.95 6.78 20.07
C LEU A 68 0.82 7.68 21.32
N GLU A 69 1.19 7.16 22.50
CA GLU A 69 1.07 7.93 23.76
C GLU A 69 2.12 9.05 23.92
N SER A 70 3.16 9.10 23.07
CA SER A 70 4.28 10.03 23.26
C SER A 70 5.02 10.48 21.99
N ILE A 71 4.41 10.39 20.80
CA ILE A 71 5.03 10.96 19.60
C ILE A 71 4.82 12.48 19.61
N SER A 72 5.89 13.21 19.90
CA SER A 72 5.88 14.66 19.82
C SER A 72 5.63 15.13 18.39
N LEU A 73 4.85 16.20 18.22
CA LEU A 73 4.46 16.80 16.94
C LEU A 73 5.65 16.97 15.97
N ASN A 74 6.80 17.34 16.51
CA ASN A 74 8.05 17.54 15.76
C ASN A 74 8.63 16.23 15.21
N THR A 75 8.52 15.13 15.94
CA THR A 75 8.99 13.82 15.47
C THR A 75 8.09 13.26 14.37
N ALA A 76 6.77 13.42 14.46
CA ALA A 76 5.84 12.99 13.41
C ALA A 76 6.05 13.77 12.10
N THR A 77 6.15 15.11 12.17
CA THR A 77 6.41 15.97 11.01
C THR A 77 7.80 15.73 10.42
N ALA A 78 8.83 15.60 11.26
CA ALA A 78 10.17 15.24 10.80
C ALA A 78 10.17 13.88 10.08
N MET A 79 9.54 12.86 10.65
CA MET A 79 9.49 11.52 10.06
C MET A 79 8.73 11.51 8.72
N LEU A 80 7.58 12.18 8.64
CA LEU A 80 6.82 12.33 7.40
C LEU A 80 7.59 13.11 6.33
N SER A 81 8.29 14.19 6.72
CA SER A 81 9.11 14.98 5.80
C SER A 81 10.31 14.20 5.27
N VAL A 82 10.98 13.43 6.14
CA VAL A 82 12.12 12.58 5.78
C VAL A 82 11.66 11.45 4.87
N ILE A 83 10.55 10.78 5.19
CA ILE A 83 9.97 9.72 4.35
C ILE A 83 9.55 10.30 2.98
N GLY A 84 8.90 11.46 2.95
CA GLY A 84 8.50 12.14 1.71
C GLY A 84 9.70 12.60 0.88
N ALA A 85 10.76 13.09 1.52
CA ALA A 85 12.00 13.49 0.86
C ALA A 85 12.75 12.27 0.31
N ILE A 86 12.90 11.20 1.10
CA ILE A 86 13.49 9.93 0.65
C ILE A 86 12.70 9.34 -0.52
N TYR A 87 11.36 9.43 -0.48
CA TYR A 87 10.49 8.98 -1.56
C TYR A 87 10.74 9.77 -2.86
N LEU A 88 10.77 11.11 -2.78
CA LEU A 88 11.04 11.98 -3.94
C LEU A 88 12.45 11.77 -4.51
N VAL A 89 13.46 11.66 -3.63
CA VAL A 89 14.86 11.42 -4.02
C VAL A 89 15.01 10.03 -4.64
N SER A 90 14.43 8.99 -4.04
CA SER A 90 14.47 7.62 -4.59
C SER A 90 13.84 7.54 -5.98
N ARG A 91 12.75 8.26 -6.22
CA ARG A 91 12.14 8.37 -7.54
C ARG A 91 13.08 9.06 -8.55
N LYS A 92 13.76 10.13 -8.15
CA LYS A 92 14.61 10.93 -9.04
C LYS A 92 15.92 10.22 -9.41
N VAL A 93 16.42 9.34 -8.53
CA VAL A 93 17.71 8.65 -8.74
C VAL A 93 17.54 7.28 -9.42
N TYR A 94 16.31 6.83 -9.73
CA TYR A 94 16.08 5.51 -10.35
C TYR A 94 16.79 4.38 -9.59
N LEU A 95 16.93 4.51 -8.27
CA LEU A 95 17.44 3.42 -7.45
C LEU A 95 16.42 2.29 -7.55
N PRO A 96 16.83 1.03 -7.82
CA PRO A 96 15.95 -0.11 -7.70
C PRO A 96 15.52 -0.18 -6.23
N VAL A 97 14.38 0.42 -5.92
CA VAL A 97 13.97 0.66 -4.53
C VAL A 97 13.71 -0.70 -3.88
N PRO A 98 14.36 -1.01 -2.74
CA PRO A 98 14.28 -2.32 -2.12
C PRO A 98 12.82 -2.63 -1.76
N HIS A 99 12.27 -3.70 -2.34
CA HIS A 99 10.99 -4.23 -1.90
C HIS A 99 11.23 -4.86 -0.54
N ILE A 100 10.48 -4.47 0.50
CA ILE A 100 10.62 -5.15 1.80
C ILE A 100 9.96 -6.51 1.66
N GLU A 101 10.81 -7.54 1.64
CA GLU A 101 10.43 -8.93 1.49
C GLU A 101 10.01 -9.52 2.85
N PHE A 102 8.79 -9.22 3.33
CA PHE A 102 8.32 -9.83 4.60
C PHE A 102 8.22 -11.35 4.51
N PHE A 103 8.16 -11.92 3.29
CA PHE A 103 8.19 -13.36 3.11
C PHE A 103 9.51 -14.01 3.56
N ARG A 104 10.63 -13.28 3.66
CA ARG A 104 11.90 -13.81 4.21
C ARG A 104 11.83 -14.09 5.71
N LEU A 105 10.88 -13.48 6.44
CA LEU A 105 10.64 -13.81 7.85
C LEU A 105 9.94 -15.17 8.03
N LEU A 106 9.37 -15.75 6.96
CA LEU A 106 8.75 -17.08 7.05
C LEU A 106 9.79 -18.19 6.85
N PRO A 107 9.79 -19.25 7.68
CA PRO A 107 10.79 -20.33 7.66
C PRO A 107 10.77 -21.21 6.38
N GLN A 108 9.84 -20.99 5.43
CA GLN A 108 9.73 -21.76 4.17
C GLN A 108 9.58 -20.88 2.92
N HIS A 109 10.29 -19.74 2.87
CA HIS A 109 10.17 -18.77 1.78
C HIS A 109 10.45 -19.30 0.35
N GLY A 110 11.24 -20.37 0.21
CA GLY A 110 11.65 -20.93 -1.09
C GLY A 110 10.48 -21.47 -1.92
N HIS A 111 9.51 -22.13 -1.27
CA HIS A 111 8.41 -22.83 -1.93
C HIS A 111 7.11 -22.02 -2.02
N LEU A 112 7.10 -20.77 -1.57
CA LEU A 112 5.88 -19.97 -1.57
C LEU A 112 5.41 -19.63 -2.99
N PRO A 113 4.10 -19.75 -3.29
CA PRO A 113 3.56 -19.37 -4.58
C PRO A 113 3.76 -17.87 -4.81
N GLN A 114 3.93 -17.48 -6.08
CA GLN A 114 4.30 -16.12 -6.47
C GLN A 114 3.27 -15.08 -6.01
N ALA A 115 1.99 -15.48 -5.91
CA ALA A 115 0.91 -14.67 -5.33
C ALA A 115 1.13 -14.34 -3.85
N LEU A 116 1.62 -15.29 -3.05
CA LEU A 116 1.92 -15.08 -1.64
C LEU A 116 3.14 -14.17 -1.48
N LYS A 117 4.19 -14.40 -2.30
CA LYS A 117 5.37 -13.52 -2.29
C LYS A 117 4.98 -12.09 -2.61
N LEU A 118 4.12 -11.87 -3.61
CA LEU A 118 3.65 -10.53 -3.98
C LEU A 118 2.72 -9.89 -2.94
N GLY A 119 1.97 -10.70 -2.18
CA GLY A 119 1.13 -10.21 -1.09
C GLY A 119 1.93 -9.86 0.18
N LEU A 120 3.02 -10.59 0.44
CA LEU A 120 3.96 -10.35 1.54
C LEU A 120 5.09 -9.40 1.17
N THR A 121 5.19 -8.92 -0.06
CA THR A 121 6.10 -7.82 -0.38
C THR A 121 5.39 -6.50 -0.18
N LEU A 122 6.00 -5.63 0.62
CA LEU A 122 5.56 -4.25 0.72
C LEU A 122 6.49 -3.39 -0.15
N PRO A 123 5.98 -2.84 -1.27
CA PRO A 123 6.76 -1.95 -2.12
C PRO A 123 7.16 -0.71 -1.32
N ALA A 124 8.42 -0.31 -1.41
CA ALA A 124 8.93 0.84 -0.68
C ALA A 124 8.17 2.14 -0.97
N CYS A 125 7.62 2.28 -2.18
CA CYS A 125 6.83 3.44 -2.55
C CYS A 125 5.42 3.48 -1.93
N THR A 126 4.95 2.35 -1.40
CA THR A 126 3.72 2.30 -0.60
C THR A 126 3.97 2.49 0.89
N LEU A 127 5.23 2.45 1.36
CA LEU A 127 5.57 2.67 2.76
C LEU A 127 5.07 4.01 3.32
N PRO A 128 5.20 5.15 2.61
CA PRO A 128 4.69 6.43 3.12
C PRO A 128 3.18 6.39 3.35
N LEU A 129 2.44 5.78 2.42
CA LEU A 129 0.99 5.65 2.49
C LEU A 129 0.57 4.74 3.66
N VAL A 130 1.24 3.60 3.80
CA VAL A 130 1.03 2.67 4.92
C VAL A 130 1.39 3.32 6.26
N ALA A 131 2.46 4.10 6.31
CA ALA A 131 2.87 4.83 7.51
C ALA A 131 1.81 5.86 7.94
N VAL A 132 1.25 6.64 7.00
CA VAL A 132 0.16 7.59 7.29
C VAL A 132 -1.04 6.87 7.91
N VAL A 133 -1.49 5.75 7.32
CA VAL A 133 -2.62 4.98 7.86
C VAL A 133 -2.27 4.33 9.19
N GLY A 134 -1.04 3.86 9.37
CA GLY A 134 -0.55 3.30 10.64
C GLY A 134 -0.52 4.32 11.78
N VAL A 135 -0.07 5.55 11.50
CA VAL A 135 -0.11 6.65 12.49
C VAL A 135 -1.56 6.99 12.84
N LEU A 136 -2.45 7.12 11.86
CA LEU A 136 -3.87 7.35 12.14
C LEU A 136 -4.50 6.20 12.95
N SER A 137 -4.09 4.96 12.69
CA SER A 137 -4.53 3.76 13.42
C SER A 137 -4.06 3.81 14.88
N ALA A 138 -2.81 4.17 15.11
CA ALA A 138 -2.25 4.35 16.44
C ALA A 138 -2.95 5.45 17.24
N LEU A 139 -3.29 6.58 16.60
CA LEU A 139 -4.02 7.67 17.25
C LEU A 139 -5.44 7.24 17.67
N THR A 140 -6.09 6.33 16.93
CA THR A 140 -7.45 5.89 17.29
C THR A 140 -7.55 4.98 18.52
N HIS A 141 -6.45 4.39 19.00
CA HIS A 141 -6.40 3.45 20.16
C HIS A 141 -7.45 2.32 20.09
N ARG A 142 -7.94 2.01 18.88
CA ARG A 142 -9.02 1.07 18.59
C ARG A 142 -8.53 0.02 17.60
N PRO A 143 -8.04 -1.13 18.09
CA PRO A 143 -7.42 -2.13 17.23
C PRO A 143 -8.43 -2.78 16.27
N ASP A 144 -9.70 -2.88 16.67
CA ASP A 144 -10.81 -3.32 15.83
C ASP A 144 -10.95 -2.45 14.56
N MET A 145 -10.94 -1.13 14.73
CA MET A 145 -11.05 -0.18 13.62
C MET A 145 -9.79 -0.12 12.77
N ALA A 146 -8.61 -0.29 13.38
CA ALA A 146 -7.34 -0.37 12.65
C ALA A 146 -7.24 -1.62 11.77
N MET A 147 -7.73 -2.77 12.25
CA MET A 147 -7.82 -3.99 11.44
C MET A 147 -8.79 -3.81 10.27
N LEU A 148 -9.93 -3.14 10.48
CA LEU A 148 -10.86 -2.79 9.41
C LEU A 148 -10.25 -1.82 8.39
N ALA A 149 -9.44 -0.86 8.83
CA ALA A 149 -8.68 0.00 7.91
C ALA A 149 -7.65 -0.80 7.11
N GLY A 150 -7.00 -1.80 7.71
CA GLY A 150 -6.09 -2.72 7.01
C GLY A 150 -6.81 -3.52 5.92
N LEU A 151 -8.01 -4.02 6.24
CA LEU A 151 -8.91 -4.66 5.28
C LEU A 151 -9.30 -3.70 4.14
N ALA A 152 -9.73 -2.48 4.46
CA ALA A 152 -10.14 -1.49 3.47
C ALA A 152 -8.98 -1.10 2.54
N PHE A 153 -7.79 -0.86 3.09
CA PHE A 153 -6.58 -0.57 2.32
C PHE A 153 -6.21 -1.74 1.42
N ALA A 154 -6.16 -2.97 1.96
CA ALA A 154 -5.80 -4.16 1.21
C ALA A 154 -6.78 -4.44 0.06
N ALA A 155 -8.08 -4.26 0.31
CA ALA A 155 -9.13 -4.42 -0.67
C ALA A 155 -8.98 -3.41 -1.81
N MET A 156 -8.91 -2.11 -1.51
CA MET A 156 -8.75 -1.07 -2.54
C MET A 156 -7.43 -1.21 -3.30
N PHE A 157 -6.36 -1.62 -2.64
CA PHE A 157 -5.06 -1.83 -3.28
C PHE A 157 -5.05 -3.05 -4.22
N SER A 158 -5.84 -4.09 -3.93
CA SER A 158 -5.86 -5.32 -4.73
C SER A 158 -6.98 -5.36 -5.77
N LEU A 159 -7.98 -4.48 -5.64
CA LEU A 159 -9.17 -4.46 -6.49
C LEU A 159 -8.84 -4.29 -7.98
N PRO A 160 -7.97 -3.33 -8.39
CA PRO A 160 -7.62 -3.20 -9.80
C PRO A 160 -6.89 -4.44 -10.34
N THR A 161 -6.00 -5.05 -9.55
CA THR A 161 -5.32 -6.30 -9.94
C THR A 161 -6.30 -7.45 -10.17
N VAL A 162 -7.27 -7.61 -9.27
CA VAL A 162 -8.32 -8.63 -9.40
C VAL A 162 -9.16 -8.36 -10.64
N TRP A 163 -9.56 -7.11 -10.86
CA TRP A 163 -10.33 -6.71 -12.04
C TRP A 163 -9.59 -7.02 -13.35
N ASP A 164 -8.33 -6.61 -13.44
CA ASP A 164 -7.49 -6.78 -14.63
C ASP A 164 -7.19 -8.27 -14.91
N SER A 165 -7.04 -9.08 -13.87
CA SER A 165 -6.81 -10.52 -14.01
C SER A 165 -8.03 -11.26 -14.57
N VAL A 166 -9.25 -10.77 -14.31
CA VAL A 166 -10.49 -11.39 -14.79
C VAL A 166 -10.84 -10.91 -16.19
N ARG A 167 -10.78 -9.60 -16.45
CA ARG A 167 -11.19 -9.00 -17.74
C ARG A 167 -10.10 -8.97 -18.80
N GLY A 168 -8.83 -9.10 -18.41
CA GLY A 168 -7.70 -8.96 -19.31
C GLY A 168 -7.37 -7.49 -19.59
N LEU A 169 -6.12 -7.26 -20.04
CA LEU A 169 -5.54 -5.92 -20.19
C LEU A 169 -5.46 -5.50 -21.66
N ASN A 170 -6.45 -4.73 -22.10
CA ASN A 170 -6.46 -4.13 -23.45
C ASN A 170 -5.39 -3.04 -23.59
N ALA A 171 -4.97 -2.75 -24.83
CA ALA A 171 -3.95 -1.73 -25.11
C ALA A 171 -4.32 -0.33 -24.58
N ALA A 172 -5.60 0.05 -24.70
CA ALA A 172 -6.11 1.31 -24.15
C ALA A 172 -6.03 1.36 -22.62
N HIS A 173 -6.31 0.24 -21.93
CA HIS A 173 -6.22 0.16 -20.48
C HIS A 173 -4.77 0.24 -20.00
N ARG A 174 -3.84 -0.42 -20.70
CA ARG A 174 -2.39 -0.30 -20.42
C ARG A 174 -1.89 1.14 -20.59
N ALA A 175 -2.35 1.86 -21.61
CA ALA A 175 -2.01 3.27 -21.80
C ALA A 175 -2.58 4.17 -20.69
N PHE A 176 -3.80 3.89 -20.23
CA PHE A 176 -4.39 4.59 -19.08
C PHE A 176 -3.59 4.34 -17.80
N LEU A 177 -3.27 3.07 -17.50
CA LEU A 177 -2.46 2.71 -16.34
C LEU A 177 -1.07 3.38 -16.39
N GLY A 178 -0.43 3.43 -17.55
CA GLY A 178 0.85 4.15 -17.72
C GLY A 178 0.73 5.65 -17.44
N LYS A 179 -0.34 6.31 -17.89
CA LYS A 179 -0.59 7.73 -17.57
C LYS A 179 -0.87 7.93 -16.08
N ALA A 180 -1.69 7.06 -15.48
CA ALA A 180 -2.00 7.10 -14.06
C ALA A 180 -0.73 6.89 -13.20
N ALA A 181 0.17 5.99 -13.60
CA ALA A 181 1.44 5.74 -12.94
C ALA A 181 2.42 6.93 -12.99
N ASN A 182 2.35 7.73 -14.05
CA ASN A 182 3.15 8.95 -14.14
C ASN A 182 2.59 10.08 -13.29
N ALA A 183 1.26 10.16 -13.17
CA ALA A 183 0.57 11.18 -12.38
C ALA A 183 0.55 10.88 -10.87
N SER A 184 0.42 9.61 -10.50
CA SER A 184 0.24 9.17 -9.11
C SER A 184 1.31 9.70 -8.15
N PRO A 185 2.61 9.76 -8.47
CA PRO A 185 3.60 10.18 -7.49
C PRO A 185 3.54 11.69 -7.22
N TYR A 186 3.04 12.47 -8.20
CA TYR A 186 2.79 13.90 -7.98
C TYR A 186 1.60 14.09 -7.05
N VAL A 187 0.54 13.28 -7.21
CA VAL A 187 -0.62 13.28 -6.31
C VAL A 187 -0.19 12.85 -4.91
N THR A 188 0.57 11.74 -4.77
CA THR A 188 1.10 11.27 -3.49
C THR A 188 1.99 12.32 -2.83
N ALA A 189 2.92 12.94 -3.58
CA ALA A 189 3.80 13.97 -3.03
C ALA A 189 3.03 15.21 -2.57
N LEU A 190 2.04 15.68 -3.35
CA LEU A 190 1.19 16.81 -2.99
C LEU A 190 0.35 16.47 -1.75
N LEU A 191 -0.15 15.24 -1.64
CA LEU A 191 -0.89 14.76 -0.47
C LEU A 191 0.00 14.70 0.79
N LEU A 192 1.23 14.21 0.68
CA LEU A 192 2.20 14.21 1.78
C LEU A 192 2.62 15.63 2.20
N TRP A 193 2.88 16.53 1.24
CA TRP A 193 3.24 17.92 1.52
C TRP A 193 2.08 18.72 2.10
N SER A 194 0.88 18.57 1.55
CA SER A 194 -0.32 19.21 2.09
C SER A 194 -0.64 18.69 3.49
N GLY A 195 -0.45 17.39 3.75
CA GLY A 195 -0.56 16.80 5.08
C GLY A 195 0.47 17.37 6.07
N ALA A 196 1.74 17.45 5.68
CA ALA A 196 2.80 18.05 6.48
C ALA A 196 2.53 19.54 6.78
N PHE A 197 2.08 20.29 5.77
CA PHE A 197 1.73 21.70 5.91
C PHE A 197 0.50 21.91 6.80
N LEU A 198 -0.51 21.05 6.70
CA LEU A 198 -1.67 21.06 7.58
C LEU A 198 -1.25 20.82 9.02
N ILE A 199 -0.48 19.78 9.30
CA ILE A 199 0.02 19.48 10.65
C ILE A 199 0.84 20.67 11.20
N TRP A 200 1.71 21.26 10.37
CA TRP A 200 2.50 22.43 10.77
C TRP A 200 1.61 23.65 11.11
N LYS A 201 0.53 23.87 10.34
CA LYS A 201 -0.38 25.00 10.56
C LYS A 201 -1.35 24.76 11.72
N THR A 202 -1.80 23.52 11.93
CA THR A 202 -2.82 23.20 12.94
C THR A 202 -2.24 22.82 14.29
N GLY A 203 -0.96 22.43 14.38
CA GLY A 203 -0.30 22.13 15.65
C GLY A 203 -0.84 20.90 16.39
N ILE A 204 -1.48 19.97 15.67
CA ILE A 204 -2.10 18.73 16.18
C ILE A 204 -1.25 17.53 15.81
#